data_AF-A0A8H8JU93-F1
#
_entry.id   AF-A0A8H8JU93-F1
#
_cell.length_a   1.000
_cell.length_b   1.000
_cell.length_c   1.000
_cell.angle_alpha   90.00
_cell.angle_beta   90.00
_cell.angle_gamma   90.00
#
_symmetry.space_group_name_H-M   'P 1'
#
loop_
_entity.id
_entity.type
_entity.pdbx_description
1 polymer ?
#
loop_
_entity_poly.entity_id
_entity_poly.type
_entity_poly.pdbx_seq_one_letter_code
_entity_poly.pdbx_strand_id
1 'polypeptide(L)'
;MVLGTQIGYTLFKKCTPLFLDFVNTCPDLRSPNSTISLHGALSSPHFGACRFAAFDTILSVAFAVPPLICYDATHRNSNLSNDILQLMDSVYGWPVEILFILGKVNAWRISRWMGQADAKALSWQEIQGEIQNWRSPMEYNDQPSNVVGRFAIYEAWRQAALIYLYMGMCMVNSADPRVETATWQVVQLAGAIESGTNLERHIFMPCLIVGSFPRSLCTGSKVSLFHEAGAAARLEKHRAALRSKLFSARDDSLWVLPGSDTVSVLDHLWHGAGANGTPTTWEDYVSSRLEALPLGDVSGM
;
A
#
# COMPACT_ATOMS: atom_id res chain seq x y z
N MET A 1 3.65 -2.90 18.64
CA MET A 1 2.58 -1.89 18.80
C MET A 1 1.57 -2.16 17.70
N VAL A 2 0.34 -2.56 18.05
CA VAL A 2 -0.64 -3.09 17.09
C VAL A 2 -1.38 -1.93 16.38
N LEU A 3 -0.66 -1.25 15.49
CA LEU A 3 -1.06 -0.03 14.79
C LEU A 3 -2.34 -0.12 13.95
N GLY A 4 -2.82 -1.31 13.63
CA GLY A 4 -4.00 -1.51 12.79
C GLY A 4 -5.32 -1.71 13.53
N THR A 5 -5.29 -1.71 14.86
CA THR A 5 -6.50 -1.46 15.65
C THR A 5 -6.79 0.04 15.65
N GLN A 6 -8.04 0.43 15.90
CA GLN A 6 -8.41 1.83 16.18
C GLN A 6 -7.54 2.46 17.28
N ILE A 7 -7.19 1.68 18.31
CA ILE A 7 -6.31 2.08 19.43
C ILE A 7 -4.89 2.33 18.94
N GLY A 8 -4.35 1.43 18.11
CA GLY A 8 -3.02 1.53 17.53
C GLY A 8 -2.85 2.74 16.64
N TYR A 9 -3.78 2.95 15.70
CA TYR A 9 -3.76 4.15 14.84
C TYR A 9 -3.92 5.43 15.68
N THR A 10 -4.75 5.41 16.73
CA THR A 10 -4.86 6.55 17.66
C THR A 10 -3.56 6.80 18.43
N LEU A 11 -2.81 5.76 18.79
CA LEU A 11 -1.49 5.89 19.41
C LEU A 11 -0.45 6.42 18.41
N PHE A 12 -0.52 6.04 17.13
CA PHE A 12 0.30 6.62 16.06
C PHE A 12 0.03 8.12 15.88
N LYS A 13 -1.24 8.54 15.88
CA LYS A 13 -1.61 9.98 15.85
C LYS A 13 -1.00 10.76 17.01
N LYS A 14 -0.85 10.15 18.19
CA LYS A 14 -0.18 10.77 19.35
C LYS A 14 1.34 10.90 19.21
N CYS A 15 1.96 10.20 18.25
CA CYS A 15 3.39 10.37 17.93
C CYS A 15 3.66 11.55 16.98
N THR A 16 2.65 12.09 16.29
CA THR A 16 2.84 13.18 15.32
C THR A 16 3.53 14.42 15.89
N PRO A 17 3.18 14.94 17.09
CA PRO A 17 3.87 16.09 17.67
C PRO A 17 5.37 15.83 17.91
N LEU A 18 5.72 14.63 18.39
CA LEU A 18 7.12 14.22 18.60
C LEU A 18 7.91 14.16 17.28
N PHE A 19 7.27 13.73 16.19
CA PHE A 19 7.89 13.75 14.86
C PHE A 19 8.07 15.19 14.34
N LEU A 20 7.10 16.07 14.56
CA LEU A 20 7.20 17.50 14.18
C LEU A 20 8.31 18.21 14.96
N ASP A 21 8.37 18.03 16.28
CA ASP A 21 9.45 18.57 17.13
C ASP A 21 10.82 18.06 16.68
N PHE A 22 10.91 16.77 16.34
CA PHE A 22 12.14 16.19 15.81
C PHE A 22 12.56 16.83 14.48
N VAL A 23 11.64 16.98 13.52
CA VAL A 23 11.90 17.66 12.24
C VAL A 23 12.28 19.13 12.44
N ASN A 24 11.77 19.80 13.48
CA ASN A 24 12.19 21.16 13.82
C ASN A 24 13.67 21.24 14.25
N THR A 25 14.25 20.15 14.77
CA THR A 25 15.67 20.06 15.14
C THR A 25 16.60 19.57 14.02
N CYS A 26 16.04 19.04 12.92
CA CYS A 26 16.81 18.43 11.82
C CYS A 26 16.50 19.12 10.47
N PRO A 27 17.26 20.16 10.07
CA PRO A 27 17.03 20.90 8.82
C PRO A 27 16.98 20.03 7.57
N ASP A 28 17.79 18.96 7.52
CA ASP A 28 17.90 18.04 6.37
C ASP A 28 16.60 17.28 6.04
N LEU A 29 15.62 17.29 6.96
CA LEU A 29 14.30 16.68 6.76
C LEU A 29 13.30 17.63 6.09
N ARG A 30 13.67 18.90 5.85
CA ARG A 30 12.83 19.89 5.19
C ARG A 30 13.21 20.04 3.72
N SER A 31 12.18 20.17 2.89
CA SER A 31 12.28 20.62 1.49
C SER A 31 12.56 22.14 1.42
N PRO A 32 12.98 22.68 0.26
CA PRO A 32 13.20 24.12 0.09
C PRO A 32 11.99 25.00 0.43
N ASN A 33 10.77 24.45 0.27
CA ASN A 33 9.52 25.14 0.58
C ASN A 33 9.14 25.07 2.09
N SER A 34 10.06 24.65 2.95
CA SER A 34 9.87 24.39 4.40
C SER A 34 8.86 23.27 4.75
N THR A 35 8.21 22.65 3.77
CA THR A 35 7.45 21.39 3.92
C THR A 35 8.38 20.21 4.24
N ILE A 36 7.86 19.17 4.91
CA ILE A 36 8.67 18.00 5.31
C ILE A 36 8.93 17.13 4.08
N SER A 37 10.20 16.86 3.75
CA SER A 37 10.56 16.04 2.60
C SER A 37 10.30 14.55 2.90
N LEU A 38 9.49 13.88 2.08
CA LEU A 38 9.31 12.43 2.19
C LEU A 38 10.63 11.70 1.95
N HIS A 39 11.39 12.13 0.95
CA HIS A 39 12.71 11.58 0.64
C HIS A 39 13.67 11.75 1.83
N GLY A 40 13.75 12.97 2.40
CA GLY A 40 14.58 13.25 3.57
C GLY A 40 14.20 12.41 4.78
N ALA A 41 12.90 12.26 5.06
CA ALA A 41 12.41 11.44 6.16
C ALA A 41 12.73 9.95 5.97
N LEU A 42 12.44 9.37 4.80
CA LEU A 42 12.73 7.96 4.49
C LEU A 42 14.23 7.65 4.44
N SER A 43 15.05 8.62 4.01
CA SER A 43 16.53 8.50 3.98
C SER A 43 17.21 8.82 5.32
N SER A 44 16.44 9.21 6.35
CA SER A 44 16.99 9.73 7.59
C SER A 44 17.81 8.67 8.34
N PRO A 45 19.03 8.98 8.82
CA PRO A 45 19.77 8.08 9.72
C PRO A 45 19.04 7.85 11.05
N HIS A 46 18.04 8.67 11.37
CA HIS A 46 17.21 8.53 12.54
C HIS A 46 16.07 7.56 12.25
N PHE A 47 16.23 6.30 12.66
CA PHE A 47 15.26 5.23 12.46
C PHE A 47 13.82 5.63 12.88
N GLY A 48 13.65 6.44 13.93
CA GLY A 48 12.34 6.95 14.34
C GLY A 48 11.64 7.79 13.27
N ALA A 49 12.37 8.66 12.55
CA ALA A 49 11.82 9.52 11.51
C ALA A 49 11.51 8.74 10.22
N CYS A 50 12.44 7.88 9.78
CA CYS A 50 12.23 6.97 8.66
C CYS A 50 11.00 6.06 8.91
N ARG A 51 10.96 5.43 10.09
CA ARG A 51 9.86 4.55 10.51
C ARG A 51 8.52 5.30 10.56
N PHE A 52 8.48 6.52 11.10
CA PHE A 52 7.26 7.32 11.14
C PHE A 52 6.75 7.62 9.72
N ALA A 53 7.61 8.11 8.81
CA ALA A 53 7.22 8.44 7.44
C ALA A 53 6.79 7.21 6.62
N ALA A 54 7.47 6.07 6.81
CA ALA A 54 7.07 4.81 6.20
C ALA A 54 5.68 4.36 6.69
N PHE A 55 5.40 4.46 8.00
CA PHE A 55 4.07 4.14 8.53
C PHE A 55 2.99 5.10 8.07
N ASP A 56 3.23 6.40 8.10
CA ASP A 56 2.22 7.38 7.70
C ASP A 56 1.84 7.20 6.21
N THR A 57 2.84 6.87 5.38
CA THR A 57 2.65 6.53 3.97
C THR A 57 1.89 5.22 3.77
N ILE A 58 2.24 4.15 4.48
CA ILE A 58 1.58 2.84 4.34
C ILE A 58 0.15 2.88 4.89
N LEU A 59 -0.06 3.47 6.08
CA LEU A 59 -1.34 3.48 6.77
C LEU A 59 -2.38 4.37 6.06
N SER A 60 -1.96 5.46 5.43
CA SER A 60 -2.85 6.28 4.61
C SER A 60 -3.41 5.53 3.39
N VAL A 61 -2.61 4.67 2.76
CA VAL A 61 -3.09 3.75 1.71
C VAL A 61 -3.93 2.62 2.32
N ALA A 62 -3.38 1.89 3.30
CA ALA A 62 -3.99 0.71 3.89
C ALA A 62 -5.31 0.96 4.62
N PHE A 63 -5.57 2.19 5.08
CA PHE A 63 -6.85 2.57 5.69
C PHE A 63 -7.65 3.59 4.89
N ALA A 64 -7.19 4.00 3.71
CA ALA A 64 -7.82 5.06 2.94
C ALA A 64 -8.13 6.31 3.79
N VAL A 65 -7.13 6.75 4.56
CA VAL A 65 -7.13 7.98 5.35
C VAL A 65 -6.12 8.97 4.75
N PRO A 66 -6.25 10.29 4.96
CA PRO A 66 -5.14 11.20 4.72
C PRO A 66 -3.92 10.79 5.57
N PRO A 67 -2.68 10.92 5.07
CA PRO A 67 -1.51 10.85 5.93
C PRO A 67 -1.55 12.01 6.94
N LEU A 68 -0.98 11.78 8.12
CA LEU A 68 -0.91 12.74 9.21
C LEU A 68 0.01 13.91 8.89
N ILE A 69 0.99 13.70 8.00
CA ILE A 69 1.90 14.72 7.49
C ILE A 69 1.68 14.90 5.99
N CYS A 70 1.49 16.16 5.57
CA CYS A 70 1.52 16.54 4.16
C CYS A 70 2.99 16.65 3.70
N TYR A 71 3.58 15.52 3.30
CA TYR A 71 4.97 15.49 2.82
C TYR A 71 5.14 16.11 1.43
N ASP A 72 6.29 16.76 1.19
CA ASP A 72 6.80 16.99 -0.15
C ASP A 72 7.38 15.69 -0.72
N ALA A 73 6.70 15.13 -1.73
CA ALA A 73 7.10 13.96 -2.48
C ALA A 73 7.57 14.30 -3.92
N THR A 74 7.79 15.58 -4.24
CA THR A 74 8.19 16.00 -5.60
C THR A 74 9.67 15.70 -5.89
N HIS A 75 10.56 15.92 -4.93
CA HIS A 75 12.00 15.77 -5.09
C HIS A 75 12.51 14.40 -4.61
N ARG A 76 13.11 13.63 -5.53
CA ARG A 76 13.92 12.44 -5.23
C ARG A 76 15.39 12.78 -5.44
N ASN A 77 16.23 12.55 -4.43
CA ASN A 77 17.68 12.50 -4.63
C ASN A 77 18.12 11.05 -4.84
N SER A 78 19.27 10.83 -5.48
CA SER A 78 19.76 9.48 -5.83
C SER A 78 20.42 8.74 -4.66
N ASN A 79 20.64 9.43 -3.53
CA ASN A 79 21.55 8.99 -2.48
C ASN A 79 20.76 8.65 -1.21
N LEU A 80 20.09 7.50 -1.20
CA LEU A 80 19.54 6.94 0.05
C LEU A 80 20.62 6.17 0.81
N SER A 81 20.53 6.13 2.14
CA SER A 81 21.46 5.37 2.99
C SER A 81 21.07 3.89 3.04
N ASN A 82 21.95 3.01 2.54
CA ASN A 82 21.64 1.58 2.34
C ASN A 82 21.16 0.85 3.60
N ASP A 83 21.74 1.10 4.77
CA ASP A 83 21.56 0.27 5.96
C ASP A 83 20.11 0.29 6.50
N ILE A 84 19.49 1.48 6.53
CA ILE A 84 18.10 1.63 7.01
C ILE A 84 17.09 1.15 5.96
N LEU A 85 17.41 1.30 4.67
CA LEU A 85 16.60 0.73 3.60
C LEU A 85 16.60 -0.80 3.66
N GLN A 86 17.78 -1.40 3.85
CA GLN A 86 17.94 -2.84 4.00
C GLN A 86 17.16 -3.36 5.22
N LEU A 87 17.10 -2.60 6.31
CA LEU A 87 16.26 -2.93 7.48
C LEU A 87 14.76 -2.84 7.17
N MET A 88 14.31 -1.81 6.43
CA MET A 88 12.89 -1.66 6.07
C MET A 88 12.41 -2.79 5.15
N ASP A 89 13.23 -3.15 4.17
CA ASP A 89 12.96 -4.28 3.28
C ASP A 89 13.08 -5.64 3.98
N SER A 90 14.09 -5.85 4.82
CA SER A 90 14.30 -7.14 5.49
C SER A 90 13.30 -7.44 6.61
N VAL A 91 12.75 -6.41 7.29
CA VAL A 91 11.84 -6.58 8.44
C VAL A 91 10.37 -6.48 8.04
N TYR A 92 10.04 -5.63 7.05
CA TYR A 92 8.65 -5.38 6.66
C TYR A 92 8.36 -5.76 5.20
N GLY A 93 9.39 -6.02 4.39
CA GLY A 93 9.25 -6.26 2.95
C GLY A 93 8.85 -5.01 2.17
N TRP A 94 9.24 -3.82 2.61
CA TRP A 94 8.77 -2.54 2.07
C TRP A 94 9.81 -1.87 1.19
N PRO A 95 9.63 -1.83 -0.15
CA PRO A 95 10.58 -1.21 -1.05
C PRO A 95 10.44 0.31 -0.96
N VAL A 96 11.53 1.02 -0.64
CA VAL A 96 11.46 2.46 -0.37
C VAL A 96 11.05 3.29 -1.59
N GLU A 97 11.38 2.85 -2.81
CA GLU A 97 10.91 3.47 -4.04
C GLU A 97 9.39 3.39 -4.16
N ILE A 98 8.81 2.25 -3.76
CA ILE A 98 7.36 2.07 -3.75
C ILE A 98 6.73 2.93 -2.65
N LEU A 99 7.33 3.03 -1.46
CA LEU A 99 6.88 3.99 -0.44
C LEU A 99 6.86 5.43 -0.99
N PHE A 100 7.93 5.87 -1.67
CA PHE A 100 8.00 7.20 -2.26
C PHE A 100 6.92 7.44 -3.33
N ILE A 101 6.65 6.44 -4.16
CA ILE A 101 5.57 6.46 -5.17
C ILE A 101 4.18 6.53 -4.51
N LEU A 102 3.91 5.72 -3.48
CA LEU A 102 2.66 5.79 -2.70
C LEU A 102 2.49 7.19 -2.08
N GLY A 103 3.58 7.77 -1.58
CA GLY A 103 3.64 9.14 -1.08
C GLY A 103 3.29 10.21 -2.11
N LYS A 104 3.72 10.07 -3.37
CA LYS A 104 3.30 10.96 -4.48
C LYS A 104 1.79 10.90 -4.72
N VAL A 105 1.21 9.69 -4.75
CA VAL A 105 -0.24 9.51 -4.91
C VAL A 105 -1.00 10.07 -3.71
N ASN A 106 -0.49 9.88 -2.49
CA ASN A 106 -1.04 10.47 -1.26
C ASN A 106 -1.05 12.00 -1.32
N ALA A 107 0.08 12.63 -1.66
CA ALA A 107 0.20 14.08 -1.78
C ALA A 107 -0.79 14.65 -2.81
N TRP A 108 -0.89 14.02 -4.00
CA TRP A 108 -1.87 14.42 -5.02
C TRP A 108 -3.31 14.34 -4.51
N ARG A 109 -3.67 13.24 -3.81
CA ARG A 109 -5.01 13.06 -3.22
C ARG A 109 -5.33 14.15 -2.19
N ILE A 110 -4.34 14.57 -1.39
CA ILE A 110 -4.50 15.69 -0.44
C ILE A 110 -4.70 17.01 -1.18
N SER A 111 -3.84 17.36 -2.16
CA SER A 111 -3.97 18.61 -2.92
C SER A 111 -5.33 18.73 -3.59
N ARG A 112 -5.85 17.63 -4.14
CA ARG A 112 -7.23 17.57 -4.67
C ARG A 112 -8.29 17.75 -3.59
N TRP A 113 -8.15 17.11 -2.43
CA TRP A 113 -9.10 17.23 -1.32
C TRP A 113 -9.15 18.65 -0.73
N MET A 114 -8.02 19.36 -0.72
CA MET A 114 -7.92 20.78 -0.34
C MET A 114 -8.37 21.76 -1.43
N GLY A 115 -8.80 21.28 -2.61
CA GLY A 115 -9.16 22.14 -3.75
C GLY A 115 -7.97 22.85 -4.42
N GLN A 116 -6.74 22.49 -4.06
CA GLN A 116 -5.48 23.05 -4.58
C GLN A 116 -4.95 22.24 -5.77
N ALA A 117 -5.84 21.82 -6.68
CA ALA A 117 -5.50 21.04 -7.87
C ALA A 117 -4.87 21.94 -8.95
N ASP A 118 -3.62 22.34 -8.71
CA ASP A 118 -2.88 23.28 -9.55
C ASP A 118 -2.48 22.68 -10.92
N ALA A 119 -2.35 23.54 -11.94
CA ALA A 119 -2.04 23.14 -13.32
C ALA A 119 -0.61 22.55 -13.53
N LYS A 120 0.14 22.35 -12.46
CA LYS A 120 1.44 21.67 -12.38
C LYS A 120 1.40 20.32 -11.66
N ALA A 121 0.20 19.79 -11.36
CA ALA A 121 0.05 18.48 -10.74
C ALA A 121 0.83 17.41 -11.51
N LEU A 122 1.62 16.61 -10.79
CA LEU A 122 2.31 15.42 -11.31
C LEU A 122 1.36 14.62 -12.20
N SER A 123 1.79 14.32 -13.41
CA SER A 123 0.99 13.55 -14.36
C SER A 123 0.94 12.08 -13.89
N TRP A 124 -0.24 11.47 -13.91
CA TRP A 124 -0.36 10.05 -13.54
C TRP A 124 0.45 9.16 -14.47
N GLN A 125 0.69 9.59 -15.72
CA GLN A 125 1.57 8.91 -16.67
C GLN A 125 3.05 8.98 -16.24
N GLU A 126 3.50 10.06 -15.60
CA GLU A 126 4.87 10.16 -15.06
C GLU A 126 5.06 9.16 -13.90
N ILE A 127 4.11 9.14 -12.96
CA ILE A 127 4.13 8.18 -11.84
C ILE A 127 4.01 6.73 -12.34
N GLN A 128 3.16 6.47 -13.34
CA GLN A 128 3.09 5.15 -13.98
C GLN A 128 4.45 4.77 -14.61
N GLY A 129 5.11 5.71 -15.29
CA GLY A 129 6.44 5.54 -15.86
C GLY A 129 7.50 5.22 -14.80
N GLU A 130 7.46 5.87 -13.64
CA GLU A 130 8.33 5.54 -12.51
C GLU A 130 8.08 4.11 -12.00
N ILE A 131 6.82 3.69 -11.83
CA ILE A 131 6.47 2.33 -11.39
C ILE A 131 6.89 1.27 -12.43
N GLN A 132 6.75 1.57 -13.72
CA GLN A 132 7.08 0.64 -14.81
C GLN A 132 8.58 0.50 -15.06
N ASN A 133 9.36 1.57 -14.83
CA ASN A 133 10.82 1.56 -14.96
C ASN A 133 11.55 1.16 -13.68
N TRP A 134 10.88 1.10 -12.53
CA TRP A 134 11.47 0.61 -11.28
C TRP A 134 11.95 -0.83 -11.44
N ARG A 135 13.18 -1.07 -10.99
CA ARG A 135 13.80 -2.39 -10.93
C ARG A 135 14.03 -2.76 -9.49
N SER A 136 13.66 -3.99 -9.14
CA SER A 136 13.95 -4.59 -7.85
C SER A 136 15.47 -4.55 -7.55
N PRO A 137 15.91 -4.02 -6.39
CA PRO A 137 17.30 -4.11 -5.95
C PRO A 137 17.59 -5.51 -5.38
N MET A 138 17.69 -6.53 -6.25
CA MET A 138 18.08 -7.87 -5.83
C MET A 138 19.60 -8.02 -5.76
N GLU A 139 20.13 -8.32 -4.58
CA GLU A 139 21.51 -8.81 -4.43
C GLU A 139 21.58 -10.32 -4.65
N TYR A 140 22.56 -10.77 -5.44
CA TYR A 140 22.64 -12.15 -5.96
C TYR A 140 23.20 -13.19 -4.96
N ASN A 141 23.32 -12.82 -3.67
CA ASN A 141 24.00 -13.62 -2.64
C ASN A 141 23.07 -14.54 -1.84
N ASP A 142 21.75 -14.49 -2.09
CA ASP A 142 20.75 -15.30 -1.38
C ASP A 142 20.52 -16.68 -2.02
N GLN A 143 19.94 -17.60 -1.24
CA GLN A 143 19.47 -18.90 -1.74
C GLN A 143 18.44 -18.71 -2.87
N PRO A 144 18.46 -19.53 -3.96
CA PRO A 144 17.64 -19.31 -5.15
C PRO A 144 16.12 -19.20 -4.88
N SER A 145 15.59 -19.97 -3.92
CA SER A 145 14.18 -19.89 -3.51
C SER A 145 13.83 -18.56 -2.84
N ASN A 146 14.74 -18.00 -2.02
CA ASN A 146 14.56 -16.69 -1.41
C ASN A 146 14.60 -15.57 -2.46
N VAL A 147 15.45 -15.69 -3.48
CA VAL A 147 15.51 -14.73 -4.60
C VAL A 147 14.18 -14.73 -5.37
N VAL A 148 13.63 -15.89 -5.72
CA VAL A 148 12.34 -16.00 -6.42
C VAL A 148 11.19 -15.45 -5.55
N GLY A 149 11.15 -15.78 -4.25
CA GLY A 149 10.13 -15.27 -3.34
C GLY A 149 10.22 -13.75 -3.13
N ARG A 150 11.42 -13.19 -2.98
CA ARG A 150 11.65 -11.73 -2.92
C ARG A 150 11.23 -11.05 -4.22
N PHE A 151 11.59 -11.60 -5.38
CA PHE A 151 11.12 -11.09 -6.67
C PHE A 151 9.58 -11.05 -6.75
N ALA A 152 8.91 -12.09 -6.27
CA ALA A 152 7.44 -12.13 -6.24
C ALA A 152 6.82 -11.06 -5.32
N ILE A 153 7.43 -10.79 -4.16
CA ILE A 153 7.05 -9.70 -3.25
C ILE A 153 7.22 -8.34 -3.93
N TYR A 154 8.38 -8.08 -4.53
CA TYR A 154 8.68 -6.81 -5.20
C TYR A 154 7.73 -6.55 -6.38
N GLU A 155 7.51 -7.56 -7.21
CA GLU A 155 6.54 -7.46 -8.31
C GLU A 155 5.13 -7.22 -7.78
N ALA A 156 4.71 -7.89 -6.70
CA ALA A 156 3.40 -7.64 -6.09
C ALA A 156 3.24 -6.22 -5.55
N TRP A 157 4.31 -5.62 -5.00
CA TRP A 157 4.35 -4.21 -4.63
C TRP A 157 4.21 -3.28 -5.84
N ARG A 158 4.89 -3.59 -6.95
CA ARG A 158 4.76 -2.84 -8.22
C ARG A 158 3.31 -2.80 -8.69
N GLN A 159 2.63 -3.94 -8.61
CA GLN A 159 1.22 -4.06 -8.99
C GLN A 159 0.27 -3.37 -8.02
N ALA A 160 0.48 -3.49 -6.71
CA ALA A 160 -0.27 -2.76 -5.70
C ALA A 160 -0.16 -1.23 -5.89
N ALA A 161 1.03 -0.73 -6.23
CA ALA A 161 1.24 0.68 -6.56
C ALA A 161 0.50 1.11 -7.84
N LEU A 162 0.48 0.28 -8.90
CA LEU A 162 -0.31 0.55 -10.11
C LEU A 162 -1.81 0.62 -9.81
N ILE A 163 -2.34 -0.30 -9.01
CA ILE A 163 -3.75 -0.31 -8.62
C ILE A 163 -4.09 0.96 -7.83
N TYR A 164 -3.25 1.33 -6.85
CA TYR A 164 -3.48 2.54 -6.07
C TYR A 164 -3.39 3.82 -6.91
N LEU A 165 -2.47 3.87 -7.88
CA LEU A 165 -2.40 4.95 -8.87
C LEU A 165 -3.71 5.03 -9.68
N TYR A 166 -4.14 3.92 -10.30
CA TYR A 166 -5.33 3.94 -11.17
C TYR A 166 -6.60 4.28 -10.39
N MET A 167 -6.83 3.69 -9.23
CA MET A 167 -8.06 3.87 -8.47
C MET A 167 -8.05 5.13 -7.60
N GLY A 168 -6.92 5.46 -6.97
CA GLY A 168 -6.78 6.61 -6.08
C GLY A 168 -6.43 7.93 -6.77
N MET A 169 -5.83 7.90 -7.97
CA MET A 169 -5.48 9.11 -8.75
C MET A 169 -6.27 9.21 -10.06
N CYS A 170 -6.30 8.15 -10.86
CA CYS A 170 -7.05 8.16 -12.14
C CYS A 170 -8.57 7.96 -11.96
N MET A 171 -9.04 7.67 -10.73
CA MET A 171 -10.45 7.48 -10.37
C MET A 171 -11.19 6.41 -11.17
N VAL A 172 -10.47 5.41 -11.69
CA VAL A 172 -11.11 4.28 -12.36
C VAL A 172 -11.58 3.26 -11.32
N ASN A 173 -12.62 2.51 -11.66
CA ASN A 173 -13.12 1.43 -10.80
C ASN A 173 -12.34 0.11 -11.04
N SER A 174 -12.62 -0.89 -10.20
CA SER A 174 -12.03 -2.22 -10.22
C SER A 174 -12.31 -3.06 -11.49
N ALA A 175 -13.10 -2.55 -12.44
CA ALA A 175 -13.34 -3.17 -13.75
C ALA A 175 -12.52 -2.52 -14.88
N ASP A 176 -11.67 -1.53 -14.60
CA ASP A 176 -10.65 -1.07 -15.57
C ASP A 176 -9.69 -2.24 -15.91
N PRO A 177 -9.44 -2.55 -17.19
CA PRO A 177 -8.59 -3.69 -17.58
C PRO A 177 -7.18 -3.65 -17.00
N ARG A 178 -6.63 -2.46 -16.71
CA ARG A 178 -5.30 -2.29 -16.11
C ARG A 178 -5.32 -2.64 -14.63
N VAL A 179 -6.37 -2.24 -13.91
CA VAL A 179 -6.60 -2.65 -12.52
C VAL A 179 -6.83 -4.16 -12.48
N GLU A 180 -7.70 -4.69 -13.34
CA GLU A 180 -7.98 -6.13 -13.42
C GLU A 180 -6.70 -6.97 -13.63
N THR A 181 -5.83 -6.53 -14.56
CA THR A 181 -4.56 -7.20 -14.87
C THR A 181 -3.55 -7.09 -13.73
N ALA A 182 -3.36 -5.90 -13.15
CA ALA A 182 -2.43 -5.72 -12.04
C ALA A 182 -2.87 -6.53 -10.81
N THR A 183 -4.17 -6.53 -10.53
CA THR A 183 -4.76 -7.35 -9.46
C THR A 183 -4.51 -8.83 -9.75
N TRP A 184 -4.74 -9.29 -11.01
CA TRP A 184 -4.46 -10.67 -11.43
C TRP A 184 -3.05 -11.13 -11.07
N GLN A 185 -2.07 -10.26 -11.34
CA GLN A 185 -0.66 -10.55 -11.09
C GLN A 185 -0.39 -10.71 -9.59
N VAL A 186 -0.96 -9.88 -8.69
CA VAL A 186 -0.73 -10.04 -7.24
C VAL A 186 -1.25 -11.37 -6.69
N VAL A 187 -2.43 -11.86 -7.10
CA VAL A 187 -2.92 -13.15 -6.59
C VAL A 187 -2.12 -14.33 -7.13
N GLN A 188 -1.59 -14.26 -8.36
CA GLN A 188 -0.61 -15.26 -8.83
C GLN A 188 0.65 -15.26 -7.97
N LEU A 189 1.24 -14.09 -7.73
CA LEU A 189 2.49 -13.94 -6.96
C LEU A 189 2.31 -14.37 -5.50
N ALA A 190 1.19 -14.00 -4.87
CA ALA A 190 0.84 -14.46 -3.54
C ALA A 190 0.59 -15.98 -3.46
N GLY A 191 0.05 -16.58 -4.54
CA GLY A 191 -0.10 -18.03 -4.67
C GLY A 191 1.22 -18.79 -4.86
N ALA A 192 2.24 -18.13 -5.42
CA ALA A 192 3.58 -18.70 -5.62
C ALA A 192 4.47 -18.65 -4.35
N ILE A 193 4.10 -17.85 -3.34
CA ILE A 193 4.84 -17.74 -2.08
C ILE A 193 4.39 -18.86 -1.12
N GLU A 194 5.34 -19.74 -0.79
CA GLU A 194 5.16 -20.87 0.12
C GLU A 194 4.69 -20.40 1.51
N SER A 195 3.63 -21.04 2.01
CA SER A 195 3.03 -20.71 3.30
C SER A 195 3.89 -21.17 4.47
N GLY A 196 3.89 -20.40 5.56
CA GLY A 196 4.75 -20.62 6.74
C GLY A 196 6.18 -20.08 6.59
N THR A 197 6.54 -19.55 5.42
CA THR A 197 7.83 -18.87 5.22
C THR A 197 7.82 -17.44 5.77
N ASN A 198 8.99 -16.88 6.07
CA ASN A 198 9.10 -15.47 6.45
C ASN A 198 8.62 -14.53 5.32
N LEU A 199 8.76 -14.95 4.07
CA LEU A 199 8.36 -14.20 2.87
C LEU A 199 6.84 -14.07 2.73
N GLU A 200 6.05 -15.03 3.24
CA GLU A 200 4.59 -14.93 3.29
C GLU A 200 4.13 -13.67 4.03
N ARG A 201 4.88 -13.21 5.03
CA ARG A 201 4.54 -12.00 5.78
C ARG A 201 4.66 -10.75 4.92
N HIS A 202 5.66 -10.68 4.05
CA HIS A 202 5.95 -9.50 3.22
C HIS A 202 4.90 -9.28 2.11
N ILE A 203 4.13 -10.32 1.73
CA ILE A 203 3.04 -10.18 0.74
C ILE A 203 1.76 -9.57 1.33
N PHE A 204 1.67 -9.45 2.66
CA PHE A 204 0.47 -8.99 3.36
C PHE A 204 -0.03 -7.63 2.87
N MET A 205 0.85 -6.63 2.77
CA MET A 205 0.46 -5.27 2.36
C MET A 205 0.04 -5.18 0.88
N PRO A 206 0.76 -5.77 -0.09
CA PRO A 206 0.25 -5.93 -1.45
C PRO A 206 -1.12 -6.61 -1.50
N CYS A 207 -1.31 -7.70 -0.75
CA CYS A 207 -2.60 -8.41 -0.68
C CYS A 207 -3.71 -7.55 -0.05
N LEU A 208 -3.40 -6.71 0.94
CA LEU A 208 -4.36 -5.80 1.57
C LEU A 208 -4.81 -4.72 0.57
N ILE A 209 -3.87 -4.01 -0.06
CA ILE A 209 -4.17 -2.98 -1.07
C ILE A 209 -5.02 -3.57 -2.20
N VAL A 210 -4.75 -4.80 -2.62
CA VAL A 210 -5.52 -5.54 -3.63
C VAL A 210 -6.89 -5.99 -3.13
N GLY A 211 -6.99 -6.44 -1.88
CA GLY A 211 -8.23 -6.91 -1.28
C GLY A 211 -9.31 -5.83 -1.22
N SER A 212 -8.89 -4.56 -1.08
CA SER A 212 -9.71 -3.36 -1.07
C SER A 212 -10.52 -3.09 -2.35
N PHE A 213 -10.46 -3.94 -3.38
CA PHE A 213 -11.09 -3.69 -4.68
C PHE A 213 -11.72 -4.95 -5.34
N PRO A 214 -12.98 -5.32 -5.01
CA PRO A 214 -13.73 -6.34 -5.74
C PRO A 214 -14.20 -5.86 -7.13
N ARG A 215 -14.06 -6.73 -8.15
CA ARG A 215 -14.32 -6.52 -9.61
C ARG A 215 -15.76 -6.97 -10.02
N SER A 216 -16.18 -6.92 -11.30
CA SER A 216 -17.50 -7.40 -11.81
C SER A 216 -17.49 -8.28 -13.08
N LEU A 217 -18.56 -9.06 -13.35
CA LEU A 217 -18.77 -9.84 -14.60
C LEU A 217 -20.26 -9.86 -15.00
N CYS A 218 -20.53 -9.39 -16.22
CA CYS A 218 -21.64 -9.91 -17.02
C CYS A 218 -21.22 -11.18 -17.79
N THR A 219 -22.21 -11.92 -18.25
CA THR A 219 -22.10 -13.30 -18.76
C THR A 219 -21.44 -13.47 -20.14
N GLY A 220 -20.72 -14.58 -20.31
CA GLY A 220 -20.84 -15.41 -21.52
C GLY A 220 -19.62 -15.59 -22.41
N SER A 221 -18.86 -16.68 -22.20
CA SER A 221 -18.53 -17.68 -23.25
C SER A 221 -17.69 -18.83 -22.70
N LYS A 222 -17.85 -20.03 -23.28
CA LYS A 222 -17.14 -21.25 -22.89
C LYS A 222 -15.73 -21.29 -23.49
N VAL A 223 -14.70 -21.47 -22.65
CA VAL A 223 -13.47 -22.17 -23.05
C VAL A 223 -13.06 -23.08 -21.89
N SER A 224 -13.15 -24.39 -22.11
CA SER A 224 -12.37 -25.36 -21.34
C SER A 224 -10.99 -25.47 -21.97
N LEU A 225 -9.92 -25.26 -21.19
CA LEU A 225 -8.65 -25.99 -21.22
C LEU A 225 -7.59 -25.23 -20.40
N PHE A 226 -6.75 -25.98 -19.69
CA PHE A 226 -5.73 -25.54 -18.72
C PHE A 226 -6.25 -24.88 -17.44
N HIS A 227 -5.64 -25.25 -16.33
CA HIS A 227 -6.29 -25.31 -15.00
C HIS A 227 -5.57 -24.37 -14.00
N GLU A 228 -5.38 -23.11 -14.40
CA GLU A 228 -4.54 -22.11 -13.73
C GLU A 228 -5.22 -20.72 -13.69
N ALA A 229 -4.47 -19.67 -13.33
CA ALA A 229 -4.82 -18.25 -13.47
C ALA A 229 -5.89 -17.66 -12.50
N GLY A 230 -5.64 -17.76 -11.19
CA GLY A 230 -6.36 -16.99 -10.15
C GLY A 230 -5.85 -15.55 -9.99
N ALA A 231 -6.70 -14.60 -9.55
CA ALA A 231 -6.59 -13.24 -10.06
C ALA A 231 -6.97 -12.03 -9.14
N ALA A 232 -8.24 -11.62 -9.13
CA ALA A 232 -8.68 -10.30 -8.66
C ALA A 232 -9.99 -10.44 -7.87
N ALA A 233 -10.00 -10.10 -6.58
CA ALA A 233 -10.82 -10.84 -5.60
C ALA A 233 -12.36 -10.69 -5.65
N ARG A 234 -13.01 -11.66 -6.30
CA ARG A 234 -14.48 -11.77 -6.50
C ARG A 234 -14.91 -12.99 -7.32
N LEU A 235 -13.97 -13.83 -7.76
CA LEU A 235 -14.19 -15.25 -7.60
C LEU A 235 -13.97 -15.54 -6.12
N GLU A 236 -14.87 -16.30 -5.50
CA GLU A 236 -14.79 -16.62 -4.07
C GLU A 236 -13.45 -17.29 -3.71
N LYS A 237 -12.90 -18.07 -4.64
CA LYS A 237 -11.55 -18.64 -4.58
C LYS A 237 -10.43 -17.60 -4.39
N HIS A 238 -10.55 -16.40 -4.97
CA HIS A 238 -9.55 -15.32 -4.82
C HIS A 238 -9.75 -14.55 -3.52
N ARG A 239 -11.01 -14.31 -3.12
CA ARG A 239 -11.33 -13.75 -1.79
C ARG A 239 -10.78 -14.68 -0.70
N ALA A 240 -11.02 -15.99 -0.82
CA ALA A 240 -10.45 -17.02 0.05
C ALA A 240 -8.91 -17.05 0.02
N ALA A 241 -8.27 -16.89 -1.15
CA ALA A 241 -6.80 -16.85 -1.24
C ALA A 241 -6.20 -15.63 -0.54
N LEU A 242 -6.71 -14.41 -0.80
CA LEU A 242 -6.29 -13.21 -0.10
C LEU A 242 -6.60 -13.30 1.40
N ARG A 243 -7.82 -13.71 1.77
CA ARG A 243 -8.24 -13.94 3.16
C ARG A 243 -7.29 -14.90 3.88
N SER A 244 -6.90 -16.00 3.24
CA SER A 244 -5.93 -16.95 3.78
C SER A 244 -4.57 -16.30 4.05
N LYS A 245 -4.05 -15.50 3.10
CA LYS A 245 -2.76 -14.79 3.26
C LYS A 245 -2.83 -13.63 4.27
N LEU A 246 -3.99 -12.98 4.42
CA LEU A 246 -4.22 -11.97 5.46
C LEU A 246 -4.32 -12.62 6.86
N PHE A 247 -4.85 -13.85 6.96
CA PHE A 247 -4.90 -14.58 8.23
C PHE A 247 -3.56 -15.25 8.62
N SER A 248 -2.72 -15.70 7.69
CA SER A 248 -1.40 -16.26 8.04
C SER A 248 -0.45 -15.22 8.64
N ALA A 249 -0.66 -13.93 8.37
CA ALA A 249 0.08 -12.82 9.01
C ALA A 249 -0.44 -12.43 10.42
N ARG A 250 -1.50 -13.06 10.94
CA ARG A 250 -2.22 -12.61 12.15
C ARG A 250 -1.39 -12.68 13.44
N ASP A 251 -0.54 -13.69 13.59
CA ASP A 251 0.10 -14.02 14.87
C ASP A 251 1.52 -13.41 15.02
N ASP A 252 1.99 -12.63 14.05
CA ASP A 252 3.33 -12.03 14.09
C ASP A 252 3.34 -10.65 14.77
N SER A 253 3.90 -10.62 15.98
CA SER A 253 4.09 -9.41 16.80
C SER A 253 4.88 -8.26 16.17
N LEU A 254 5.63 -8.53 15.09
CA LEU A 254 6.35 -7.51 14.32
C LEU A 254 5.41 -6.68 13.44
N TRP A 255 4.22 -7.20 13.13
CA TRP A 255 3.28 -6.52 12.24
C TRP A 255 2.50 -5.41 12.90
N VAL A 256 2.21 -4.47 12.02
CA VAL A 256 1.61 -3.18 12.31
C VAL A 256 0.11 -3.28 12.18
N LEU A 257 -0.41 -4.06 11.23
CA LEU A 257 -1.83 -4.33 11.09
C LEU A 257 -2.12 -5.76 11.55
N PRO A 258 -2.98 -5.99 12.55
CA PRO A 258 -3.51 -7.32 12.79
C PRO A 258 -4.47 -7.66 11.64
N GLY A 259 -4.24 -8.78 10.95
CA GLY A 259 -5.05 -9.15 9.79
C GLY A 259 -6.56 -9.29 10.06
N SER A 260 -6.97 -9.43 11.32
CA SER A 260 -8.40 -9.50 11.71
C SER A 260 -9.19 -8.23 11.36
N ASP A 261 -8.61 -7.07 11.63
CA ASP A 261 -9.36 -5.81 11.63
C ASP A 261 -9.47 -5.27 10.19
N THR A 262 -8.44 -5.50 9.38
CA THR A 262 -8.47 -5.21 7.94
C THR A 262 -9.37 -6.17 7.18
N VAL A 263 -9.42 -7.46 7.54
CA VAL A 263 -10.33 -8.44 6.92
C VAL A 263 -11.80 -8.05 7.14
N SER A 264 -12.17 -7.45 8.28
CA SER A 264 -13.55 -6.98 8.50
C SER A 264 -13.98 -5.88 7.51
N VAL A 265 -13.07 -4.95 7.18
CA VAL A 265 -13.28 -3.92 6.15
C VAL A 265 -13.46 -4.54 4.77
N LEU A 266 -12.64 -5.54 4.44
CA LEU A 266 -12.74 -6.25 3.16
C LEU A 266 -14.04 -7.04 3.08
N ASP A 267 -14.45 -7.72 4.15
CA ASP A 267 -15.72 -8.43 4.21
C ASP A 267 -16.91 -7.48 4.01
N HIS A 268 -16.90 -6.31 4.66
CA HIS A 268 -17.93 -5.30 4.46
C HIS A 268 -18.01 -4.87 2.98
N LEU A 269 -16.87 -4.57 2.37
CA LEU A 269 -16.81 -4.19 0.96
C LEU A 269 -17.27 -5.32 0.02
N TRP A 270 -16.84 -6.56 0.28
CA TRP A 270 -17.10 -7.72 -0.56
C TRP A 270 -18.56 -8.21 -0.54
N HIS A 271 -19.28 -7.95 0.57
CA HIS A 271 -20.70 -8.25 0.73
C HIS A 271 -21.61 -7.04 0.54
N GLY A 272 -21.06 -5.81 0.59
CA GLY A 272 -21.73 -4.55 0.29
C GLY A 272 -21.54 -4.12 -1.16
N ALA A 273 -20.81 -3.02 -1.41
CA ALA A 273 -20.63 -2.44 -2.75
C ALA A 273 -20.03 -3.41 -3.79
N GLY A 274 -19.23 -4.39 -3.36
CA GLY A 274 -18.67 -5.44 -4.19
C GLY A 274 -19.51 -6.72 -4.30
N ALA A 275 -20.75 -6.72 -3.81
CA ALA A 275 -21.65 -7.88 -3.85
C ALA A 275 -21.87 -8.40 -5.27
N ASN A 276 -22.01 -9.72 -5.41
CA ASN A 276 -22.15 -10.43 -6.68
C ASN A 276 -21.02 -10.18 -7.71
N GLY A 277 -19.91 -9.56 -7.27
CA GLY A 277 -18.96 -8.94 -8.17
C GLY A 277 -19.60 -7.74 -8.86
N THR A 278 -19.67 -6.61 -8.15
CA THR A 278 -20.02 -5.29 -8.68
C THR A 278 -18.73 -4.44 -8.70
N PRO A 279 -18.50 -3.55 -9.69
CA PRO A 279 -17.27 -2.76 -9.72
C PRO A 279 -17.27 -1.81 -8.54
N THR A 280 -16.11 -1.67 -7.89
CA THR A 280 -15.93 -0.77 -6.77
C THR A 280 -14.91 0.31 -7.10
N THR A 281 -15.10 1.45 -6.46
CA THR A 281 -14.27 2.63 -6.49
C THR A 281 -13.39 2.68 -5.25
N TRP A 282 -12.48 3.65 -5.21
CA TRP A 282 -11.76 3.97 -3.98
C TRP A 282 -12.71 4.46 -2.86
N GLU A 283 -13.76 5.18 -3.24
CA GLU A 283 -14.79 5.72 -2.34
C GLU A 283 -15.63 4.62 -1.67
N ASP A 284 -15.92 3.52 -2.37
CA ASP A 284 -16.60 2.35 -1.79
C ASP A 284 -15.75 1.69 -0.69
N TYR A 285 -14.42 1.65 -0.88
CA TYR A 285 -13.48 1.17 0.13
C TYR A 285 -13.38 2.12 1.33
N VAL A 286 -13.30 3.44 1.09
CA VAL A 286 -13.37 4.46 2.16
C VAL A 286 -14.63 4.29 3.00
N SER A 287 -15.78 4.13 2.36
CA SER A 287 -17.08 3.95 3.02
C SER A 287 -17.11 2.67 3.85
N SER A 288 -16.67 1.54 3.28
CA SER A 288 -16.58 0.27 4.00
C SER A 288 -15.59 0.31 5.17
N ARG A 289 -14.51 1.09 5.06
CA ARG A 289 -13.56 1.31 6.17
C ARG A 289 -14.21 2.15 7.27
N LEU A 290 -14.94 3.21 6.94
CA LEU A 290 -15.63 4.03 7.93
C LEU A 290 -16.65 3.24 8.75
N GLU A 291 -17.37 2.31 8.11
CA GLU A 291 -18.38 1.47 8.77
C GLU A 291 -17.76 0.32 9.58
N ALA A 292 -16.81 -0.43 9.02
CA ALA A 292 -16.23 -1.61 9.68
C ALA A 292 -15.05 -1.31 10.64
N LEU A 293 -14.33 -0.19 10.43
CA LEU A 293 -13.18 0.22 11.23
C LEU A 293 -13.14 1.76 11.42
N PRO A 294 -13.99 2.31 12.31
CA PRO A 294 -14.07 3.76 12.54
C PRO A 294 -12.83 4.30 13.25
N LEU A 295 -11.78 4.59 12.47
CA LEU A 295 -10.62 5.34 12.92
C LEU A 295 -11.06 6.77 13.26
N GLY A 296 -11.12 7.09 14.56
CA GLY A 296 -11.77 8.30 15.09
C GLY A 296 -11.29 9.60 14.42
N ASP A 297 -12.21 10.55 14.29
CA ASP A 297 -12.22 11.61 13.29
C ASP A 297 -10.93 12.43 13.08
N VAL A 298 -10.87 13.01 11.87
CA VAL A 298 -9.85 13.97 11.40
C VAL A 298 -10.15 15.41 11.87
N SER A 299 -11.25 15.62 12.61
CA SER A 299 -11.74 16.94 13.07
C SER A 299 -10.93 17.57 14.22
N GLY A 300 -9.64 17.27 14.29
CA GLY A 300 -8.73 17.68 15.37
C GLY A 300 -7.28 17.61 14.92
N MET A 301 -6.95 18.44 13.91
CA MET A 301 -5.61 19.00 13.75
C MET A 301 -5.42 20.15 14.73
#